data_AF-A0A972D1W5-F1
#
_entry.id   AF-A0A972D1W5-F1
#
_cell.length_a   1.000
_cell.length_b   1.000
_cell.length_c   1.000
_cell.angle_alpha   90.00
_cell.angle_beta   90.00
_cell.angle_gamma   90.00
#
_symmetry.space_group_name_H-M   'P 1'
#
loop_
_entity.id
_entity.type
_entity.pdbx_description
1 polymer ?
#
loop_
_entity_poly.entity_id
_entity_poly.type
_entity_poly.pdbx_seq_one_letter_code
_entity_poly.pdbx_strand_id
1 'polypeptide(L)'
;MTKETKIIYAAPIRSDNTVVGVLIGEKDSLDLNNTVGQMGFGENGFAFLISREGKVNAHQDISHVLNDRNIFEDIDKDGEYKDVALRLSELGMGNTGIIEYEISGAKRYMGIAPIKSTGWVLGVGALKKDVLVQLNLLRNSIILVSIVFCLLEYWLQSL
;
A
#
# COMPACT_ATOMS: atom_id res chain seq x y z
N MET A 1 21.80 -21.94 4.62
CA MET A 1 21.28 -22.02 3.25
C MET A 1 20.48 -20.74 3.01
N THR A 2 20.99 -19.79 2.24
CA THR A 2 20.28 -18.57 1.87
C THR A 2 19.21 -18.93 0.85
N LYS A 3 17.94 -18.79 1.24
CA LYS A 3 16.79 -19.01 0.35
C LYS A 3 16.69 -17.78 -0.57
N GLU A 4 17.44 -17.76 -1.66
CA GLU A 4 17.38 -16.69 -2.65
C GLU A 4 16.03 -16.76 -3.36
N THR A 5 15.15 -15.81 -3.06
CA THR A 5 13.85 -15.71 -3.74
C THR A 5 14.10 -15.08 -5.10
N LYS A 6 13.60 -15.70 -6.17
CA LYS A 6 13.73 -15.21 -7.56
C LYS A 6 12.36 -15.06 -8.18
N ILE A 7 12.19 -14.03 -9.00
CA ILE A 7 11.02 -13.89 -9.87
C ILE A 7 11.36 -14.55 -11.20
N ILE A 8 10.51 -15.48 -11.62
CA ILE A 8 10.70 -16.24 -12.86
C ILE A 8 9.67 -15.79 -13.88
N TYR A 9 10.13 -15.29 -15.02
CA TYR A 9 9.32 -15.02 -16.20
C TYR A 9 9.42 -16.20 -17.16
N ALA A 10 8.27 -16.70 -17.62
CA ALA A 10 8.23 -17.83 -18.56
C ALA A 10 7.44 -17.45 -19.81
N ALA A 11 8.01 -17.71 -20.98
CA ALA A 11 7.35 -17.52 -22.28
C ALA A 11 7.46 -18.81 -23.13
N PRO A 12 6.36 -19.30 -23.74
CA PRO A 12 6.42 -20.51 -24.56
C PRO A 12 7.11 -20.24 -25.90
N ILE A 13 7.96 -21.18 -26.34
CA ILE A 13 8.53 -21.22 -27.69
C ILE A 13 7.62 -22.13 -28.53
N ARG A 14 7.05 -21.61 -29.61
CA ARG A 14 6.09 -22.34 -30.45
C ARG A 14 6.64 -22.59 -31.86
N SER A 15 6.41 -23.79 -32.37
CA SER A 15 6.57 -24.15 -33.78
C SER A 15 5.26 -24.78 -34.26
N ASP A 16 4.71 -24.28 -35.37
CA ASP A 16 3.45 -24.79 -35.95
C ASP A 16 2.34 -25.01 -34.91
N ASN A 17 2.11 -23.98 -34.09
CA ASN A 17 1.11 -23.98 -33.01
C ASN A 17 1.34 -24.99 -31.87
N THR A 18 2.47 -25.69 -31.87
CA THR A 18 2.90 -26.62 -30.83
C THR A 18 3.94 -25.96 -29.94
N VAL A 19 3.81 -26.09 -28.61
CA VAL A 19 4.83 -25.62 -27.66
C VAL A 19 6.01 -26.60 -27.70
N VAL A 20 7.17 -26.15 -28.19
CA VAL A 20 8.39 -26.95 -28.34
C VAL A 20 9.46 -26.62 -27.29
N GLY A 21 9.22 -25.60 -26.45
CA GLY A 21 10.10 -25.22 -25.37
C GLY A 21 9.55 -24.06 -24.54
N VAL A 22 10.29 -23.65 -23.51
CA VAL A 22 9.99 -22.50 -22.66
C VAL A 22 11.25 -21.65 -22.51
N LEU A 23 11.14 -20.36 -22.82
CA LEU A 23 12.15 -19.36 -22.46
C LEU A 23 11.93 -18.93 -21.01
N ILE A 24 12.95 -19.07 -20.19
CA ILE A 24 12.93 -18.68 -18.78
C ILE A 24 13.85 -17.47 -18.60
N GLY A 25 13.31 -16.40 -18.01
CA GLY A 25 14.08 -15.27 -17.51
C GLY A 25 14.03 -15.24 -15.99
N GLU A 26 15.18 -15.20 -15.34
CA GLU A 26 15.28 -15.03 -13.89
C GLU A 26 15.60 -13.56 -13.56
N LYS A 27 14.90 -13.00 -12.59
CA LYS A 27 15.21 -11.70 -12.00
C LYS A 27 15.26 -11.82 -10.49
N ASP A 28 16.15 -11.05 -9.86
CA ASP A 28 16.25 -10.99 -8.41
C ASP A 28 14.91 -10.46 -7.82
N SER A 29 14.39 -11.13 -6.79
CA SER A 29 13.21 -10.65 -6.06
C SER A 29 13.47 -9.33 -5.34
N LEU A 30 14.73 -9.06 -4.98
CA LEU A 30 15.15 -7.81 -4.37
C LEU A 30 14.84 -6.60 -5.24
N ASP A 31 14.88 -6.71 -6.57
CA ASP A 31 14.56 -5.58 -7.44
C ASP A 31 13.10 -5.12 -7.28
N LEU A 32 12.17 -6.07 -7.17
CA LEU A 32 10.77 -5.77 -6.94
C LEU A 32 10.56 -5.19 -5.53
N ASN A 33 11.17 -5.81 -4.52
CA ASN A 33 11.11 -5.32 -3.14
C ASN A 33 11.73 -3.93 -3.00
N ASN A 34 12.82 -3.62 -3.70
CA ASN A 34 13.44 -2.31 -3.71
C ASN A 34 12.52 -1.27 -4.35
N THR A 35 11.86 -1.63 -5.46
CA THR A 35 10.88 -0.76 -6.13
C THR A 35 9.70 -0.46 -5.21
N VAL A 36 9.13 -1.49 -4.57
CA VAL A 36 8.02 -1.35 -3.62
C VAL A 36 8.45 -0.64 -2.33
N GLY A 37 9.65 -0.91 -1.83
CA GLY A 37 10.18 -0.31 -0.60
C GLY A 37 10.52 1.17 -0.71
N GLN A 38 10.62 1.70 -1.94
CA GLN A 38 10.75 3.14 -2.20
C GLN A 38 9.39 3.85 -2.39
N MET A 39 8.29 3.09 -2.44
CA MET A 39 6.94 3.65 -2.52
C MET A 39 6.39 3.95 -1.12
N GLY A 40 5.38 4.81 -1.07
CA GLY A 40 4.75 5.27 0.16
C GLY A 40 4.29 6.71 0.03
N PHE A 41 3.52 7.18 0.99
CA PHE A 41 3.14 8.59 1.09
C PHE A 41 3.54 9.18 2.44
N GLY A 42 4.13 10.38 2.42
CA GLY A 42 4.62 11.06 3.62
C GLY A 42 5.90 10.44 4.19
N GLU A 43 6.25 10.83 5.42
CA GLU A 43 7.48 10.38 6.07
C GLU A 43 7.40 8.91 6.52
N ASN A 44 6.22 8.45 6.96
CA ASN A 44 6.00 7.08 7.43
C ASN A 44 5.20 6.25 6.43
N GLY A 45 5.36 6.55 5.14
CA GLY A 45 4.73 5.83 4.04
C GLY A 45 5.37 4.46 3.82
N PHE A 46 4.60 3.52 3.29
CA PHE A 46 5.07 2.19 2.92
C PHE A 46 4.21 1.63 1.79
N ALA A 47 4.67 0.57 1.14
CA ALA A 47 3.87 -0.16 0.17
C ALA A 47 4.13 -1.66 0.21
N PHE A 48 3.20 -2.42 -0.36
CA PHE A 48 3.33 -3.85 -0.53
C PHE A 48 2.59 -4.36 -1.76
N LEU A 49 2.94 -5.58 -2.18
CA LEU A 49 2.20 -6.38 -3.14
C LEU A 49 1.74 -7.67 -2.48
N ILE A 50 0.44 -7.93 -2.58
CA ILE A 50 -0.18 -9.17 -2.12
C ILE A 50 -0.88 -9.88 -3.27
N SER A 51 -0.92 -11.21 -3.21
CA SER A 51 -1.75 -12.04 -4.08
C SER A 51 -3.22 -12.01 -3.65
N ARG A 52 -4.12 -12.54 -4.49
CA ARG A 52 -5.56 -12.63 -4.16
C ARG A 52 -5.83 -13.51 -2.95
N GLU A 53 -4.93 -14.45 -2.70
CA GLU A 53 -4.98 -15.39 -1.58
C GLU A 53 -4.40 -14.79 -0.29
N GLY A 54 -3.92 -13.53 -0.31
CA GLY A 54 -3.38 -12.83 0.85
C GLY A 54 -1.89 -13.03 1.10
N LYS A 55 -1.20 -13.83 0.26
CA LYS A 55 0.26 -14.02 0.35
C LYS A 55 0.99 -12.73 -0.04
N VAL A 56 1.96 -12.34 0.80
CA VAL A 56 2.86 -11.20 0.54
C VAL A 56 3.91 -11.58 -0.49
N ASN A 57 3.95 -10.86 -1.61
CA ASN A 57 4.90 -11.06 -2.71
C ASN A 57 6.00 -9.99 -2.74
N ALA A 58 5.72 -8.79 -2.26
CA ALA A 58 6.73 -7.75 -2.04
C ALA A 58 6.33 -6.88 -0.87
N HIS A 59 7.30 -6.49 -0.05
CA HIS A 59 7.09 -5.64 1.12
C HIS A 59 8.41 -4.96 1.49
N GLN A 60 8.34 -3.78 2.12
CA GLN A 60 9.53 -3.05 2.57
C GLN A 60 10.37 -3.88 3.55
N ASP A 61 9.72 -4.51 4.53
CA ASP A 61 10.30 -5.61 5.29
C ASP A 61 10.21 -6.92 4.51
N ILE A 62 11.35 -7.37 3.98
CA ILE A 62 11.48 -8.59 3.18
C ILE A 62 11.19 -9.88 3.98
N SER A 63 11.22 -9.82 5.31
CA SER A 63 10.93 -10.97 6.16
C SER A 63 9.53 -11.53 5.91
N HIS A 64 8.56 -10.67 5.57
CA HIS A 64 7.20 -11.10 5.21
C HIS A 64 7.17 -11.94 3.93
N VAL A 65 8.05 -11.65 2.97
CA VAL A 65 8.15 -12.42 1.72
C VAL A 65 8.87 -13.74 1.97
N LEU A 66 10.01 -13.71 2.67
CA LEU A 66 10.83 -14.91 2.91
C LEU A 66 10.14 -15.97 3.78
N ASN A 67 9.29 -15.52 4.69
CA ASN A 67 8.50 -16.37 5.58
C ASN A 67 7.14 -16.77 5.00
N ASP A 68 6.90 -16.49 3.71
CA ASP A 68 5.65 -16.82 3.02
C ASP A 68 4.40 -16.29 3.76
N ARG A 69 4.49 -15.08 4.35
CA ARG A 69 3.41 -14.51 5.19
C ARG A 69 2.13 -14.37 4.38
N ASN A 70 1.03 -14.76 5.00
CA ASN A 70 -0.32 -14.51 4.51
C ASN A 70 -1.07 -13.60 5.49
N ILE A 71 -1.59 -12.47 5.01
CA ILE A 71 -2.30 -11.52 5.87
C ILE A 71 -3.71 -11.98 6.24
N PHE A 72 -4.36 -12.85 5.44
CA PHE A 72 -5.70 -13.34 5.75
C PHE A 72 -5.69 -14.36 6.89
N GLU A 73 -4.56 -15.04 7.13
CA GLU A 73 -4.42 -15.91 8.31
C GLU A 73 -4.46 -15.15 9.63
N ASP A 74 -4.13 -13.85 9.62
CA ASP A 74 -4.21 -13.01 10.82
C ASP A 74 -5.65 -12.75 11.26
N ILE A 75 -6.64 -12.95 10.37
CA ILE A 75 -8.06 -12.83 10.72
C ILE A 75 -8.42 -13.88 11.78
N ASP A 76 -8.04 -15.13 11.54
CA ASP A 76 -8.35 -16.27 12.41
C ASP A 76 -7.48 -16.30 13.67
N LYS A 77 -6.23 -15.83 13.56
CA LYS A 77 -5.22 -15.87 14.63
C LYS A 77 -5.23 -14.66 15.55
N ASP A 78 -6.11 -13.69 15.31
CA ASP A 78 -6.09 -12.37 15.95
C ASP A 78 -4.72 -11.68 15.82
N GLY A 79 -4.15 -11.77 14.62
CA GLY A 79 -2.81 -11.28 14.29
C GLY A 79 -2.74 -9.78 14.03
N GLU A 80 -1.51 -9.28 13.93
CA GLU A 80 -1.19 -7.86 13.73
C GLU A 80 -1.89 -7.23 12.50
N TYR A 81 -2.02 -7.98 11.40
CA TYR A 81 -2.58 -7.48 10.14
C TYR A 81 -4.07 -7.79 9.97
N LYS A 82 -4.76 -8.26 11.01
CA LYS A 82 -6.19 -8.62 10.97
C LYS A 82 -7.06 -7.50 10.40
N ASP A 83 -6.90 -6.27 10.89
CA ASP A 83 -7.74 -5.16 10.43
C ASP A 83 -7.48 -4.86 8.95
N VAL A 84 -6.22 -4.87 8.49
CA VAL A 84 -5.89 -4.73 7.07
C VAL A 84 -6.59 -5.78 6.22
N ALA A 85 -6.51 -7.04 6.66
CA ALA A 85 -7.08 -8.19 5.98
C ALA A 85 -8.61 -8.10 5.88
N LEU A 86 -9.28 -7.66 6.95
CA LEU A 86 -10.73 -7.43 6.96
C LEU A 86 -11.12 -6.30 6.00
N ARG A 87 -10.45 -5.15 6.06
CA ARG A 87 -10.75 -4.01 5.19
C ARG A 87 -10.50 -4.28 3.71
N LEU A 88 -9.44 -5.03 3.39
CA LEU A 88 -9.19 -5.49 2.02
C LEU A 88 -10.28 -6.44 1.52
N SER A 89 -10.77 -7.32 2.40
CA SER A 89 -11.87 -8.24 2.07
C SER A 89 -13.18 -7.48 1.84
N GLU A 90 -13.48 -6.47 2.67
CA GLU A 90 -14.64 -5.59 2.51
C GLU A 90 -14.60 -4.79 1.19
N LEU A 91 -13.44 -4.24 0.83
CA LEU A 91 -13.25 -3.54 -0.45
C LEU A 91 -13.36 -4.49 -1.65
N GLY A 92 -12.85 -5.71 -1.50
CA GLY A 92 -12.71 -6.70 -2.56
C GLY A 92 -11.43 -6.52 -3.36
N MET A 93 -10.62 -7.58 -3.45
CA MET A 93 -9.28 -7.60 -4.08
C MET A 93 -9.24 -7.24 -5.57
N GLY A 94 -10.39 -7.12 -6.23
CA GLY A 94 -10.51 -6.69 -7.63
C GLY A 94 -10.78 -5.20 -7.81
N ASN A 95 -10.96 -4.45 -6.72
CA ASN A 95 -11.41 -3.06 -6.76
C ASN A 95 -10.28 -2.10 -6.38
N THR A 96 -10.25 -0.95 -7.05
CA THR A 96 -9.44 0.19 -6.62
C THR A 96 -10.20 0.92 -5.52
N GLY A 97 -9.51 1.38 -4.48
CA GLY A 97 -10.16 2.11 -3.39
C GLY A 97 -9.19 2.61 -2.34
N ILE A 98 -9.76 3.13 -1.25
CA ILE A 98 -9.01 3.53 -0.06
C ILE A 98 -9.59 2.78 1.12
N ILE A 99 -8.72 2.23 1.96
CA ILE A 99 -9.10 1.63 3.24
C ILE A 99 -8.52 2.44 4.40
N GLU A 100 -9.27 2.54 5.49
CA GLU A 100 -8.80 3.02 6.79
C GLU A 100 -8.69 1.83 7.74
N TYR A 101 -7.56 1.69 8.41
CA TYR A 101 -7.31 0.57 9.31
C TYR A 101 -6.33 0.95 10.43
N GLU A 102 -6.15 0.06 11.39
CA GLU A 102 -5.31 0.21 12.55
C GLU A 102 -4.33 -0.96 12.70
N ILE A 103 -3.07 -0.63 12.99
CA ILE A 103 -2.07 -1.61 13.42
C ILE A 103 -1.39 -1.04 14.66
N SER A 104 -1.31 -1.81 15.74
CA SER A 104 -0.64 -1.43 16.98
C SER A 104 -1.11 -0.06 17.53
N GLY A 105 -2.42 0.20 17.50
CA GLY A 105 -3.02 1.44 18.00
C GLY A 105 -2.93 2.66 17.07
N ALA A 106 -2.23 2.55 15.93
CA ALA A 106 -2.03 3.66 15.01
C ALA A 106 -2.92 3.55 13.76
N LYS A 107 -3.76 4.58 13.53
CA LYS A 107 -4.64 4.66 12.35
C LYS A 107 -3.86 5.02 11.09
N ARG A 108 -4.17 4.31 10.01
CA ARG A 108 -3.52 4.40 8.71
C ARG A 108 -4.55 4.48 7.58
N TYR A 109 -4.15 5.12 6.50
CA TYR A 109 -4.85 5.06 5.23
C TYR A 109 -4.02 4.27 4.24
N MET A 110 -4.69 3.58 3.33
CA MET A 110 -4.03 2.90 2.21
C MET A 110 -4.84 2.98 0.94
N GLY A 111 -4.19 3.42 -0.13
CA GLY A 111 -4.69 3.29 -1.48
C GLY A 111 -4.44 1.88 -2.00
N ILE A 112 -5.46 1.30 -2.63
CA ILE A 112 -5.48 -0.06 -3.14
C ILE A 112 -5.66 -0.02 -4.66
N ALA A 113 -4.81 -0.73 -5.40
CA ALA A 113 -4.89 -0.85 -6.85
C ALA A 113 -4.57 -2.28 -7.33
N PRO A 114 -5.50 -2.96 -8.02
CA PRO A 114 -5.26 -4.29 -8.58
C PRO A 114 -4.42 -4.25 -9.87
N ILE A 115 -3.47 -5.17 -9.99
CA ILE A 115 -2.61 -5.38 -11.16
C ILE A 115 -3.19 -6.52 -12.00
N LYS A 116 -3.88 -6.18 -13.10
CA LYS A 116 -4.64 -7.14 -13.91
C LYS A 116 -3.79 -8.27 -14.50
N SER A 117 -2.52 -8.02 -14.85
CA SER A 117 -1.65 -9.00 -15.49
C SER A 117 -1.19 -10.12 -14.56
N THR A 118 -1.02 -9.83 -13.27
CA THR A 118 -0.53 -10.82 -12.27
C THR A 118 -1.63 -11.28 -11.32
N GLY A 119 -2.73 -10.53 -11.23
CA GLY A 119 -3.77 -10.74 -10.23
C GLY A 119 -3.42 -10.19 -8.85
N TRP A 120 -2.23 -9.59 -8.67
CA TRP A 120 -1.81 -9.01 -7.40
C TRP A 120 -2.49 -7.68 -7.11
N VAL A 121 -2.42 -7.25 -5.86
CA VAL A 121 -2.93 -5.97 -5.38
C VAL A 121 -1.77 -5.17 -4.79
N LEU A 122 -1.62 -3.93 -5.27
CA LEU A 122 -0.71 -2.94 -4.74
C LEU A 122 -1.42 -2.15 -3.64
N GLY A 123 -0.87 -2.19 -2.44
CA GLY A 123 -1.25 -1.31 -1.33
C GLY A 123 -0.18 -0.25 -1.13
N VAL A 124 -0.56 1.03 -1.10
CA VAL A 124 0.32 2.15 -0.72
C VAL A 124 -0.27 2.84 0.49
N GLY A 125 0.40 2.72 1.63
CA GLY A 125 -0.08 3.14 2.94
C GLY A 125 0.69 4.34 3.51
N ALA A 126 0.04 5.01 4.46
CA ALA A 126 0.61 6.09 5.27
C ALA A 126 -0.12 6.22 6.62
N LEU A 127 0.53 6.84 7.61
CA LEU A 127 -0.13 7.21 8.85
C LEU A 127 -1.19 8.29 8.58
N LYS A 128 -2.36 8.17 9.21
CA LYS A 128 -3.45 9.15 9.07
C LYS A 128 -3.00 10.58 9.38
N LYS A 129 -2.13 10.74 10.38
CA LYS A 129 -1.56 12.04 10.75
C LYS A 129 -0.74 12.65 9.60
N ASP A 130 0.04 11.84 8.87
CA ASP A 130 0.94 12.29 7.80
C ASP A 130 0.12 12.77 6.58
N VAL A 131 -0.96 12.06 6.26
CA VAL A 131 -1.92 12.47 5.23
C VAL A 131 -2.60 13.80 5.58
N LEU A 132 -2.91 14.01 6.85
CA LEU A 132 -3.66 15.17 7.32
C LEU A 132 -2.79 16.39 7.70
N VAL A 133 -1.46 16.27 7.74
CA VAL A 133 -0.56 17.38 8.11
C VAL A 133 -0.82 18.61 7.24
N GLN A 134 -0.90 18.45 5.92
CA GLN A 134 -1.15 19.56 5.00
C GLN A 134 -2.55 20.15 5.18
N LEU A 135 -3.55 19.31 5.48
CA LEU A 135 -4.91 19.76 5.77
C LEU A 135 -4.97 20.60 7.05
N ASN A 136 -4.22 20.20 8.08
CA ASN A 136 -4.18 20.95 9.34
C ASN A 136 -3.53 22.33 9.16
N LEU A 137 -2.48 22.43 8.35
CA LEU A 137 -1.87 23.71 8.00
C LEU A 137 -2.87 24.62 7.27
N LEU A 138 -3.53 24.11 6.24
CA LEU A 138 -4.54 24.85 5.49
C LEU A 138 -5.70 25.30 6.38
N ARG A 139 -6.23 24.41 7.24
CA ARG A 139 -7.29 24.72 8.20
C ARG A 139 -6.86 25.87 9.12
N ASN A 140 -5.66 25.79 9.68
CA ASN A 140 -5.15 26.83 10.58
C ASN A 140 -4.93 28.16 9.85
N SER A 141 -4.47 28.15 8.59
CA SER A 141 -4.35 29.34 7.77
C SER A 141 -5.71 30.00 7.51
N ILE A 142 -6.73 29.21 7.16
CA ILE A 142 -8.10 29.73 6.94
C ILE A 142 -8.66 30.35 8.21
N ILE A 143 -8.49 29.70 9.36
CA ILE A 143 -8.94 30.22 10.66
C ILE A 143 -8.24 31.55 10.98
N LEU A 144 -6.92 31.63 10.77
CA LEU A 144 -6.16 32.85 11.03
C LEU A 144 -6.62 34.01 10.15
N VAL A 145 -6.78 33.77 8.85
CA VAL A 145 -7.30 34.78 7.90
C VAL A 145 -8.70 35.22 8.29
N SER A 146 -9.56 34.30 8.70
CA SER A 146 -10.92 34.61 9.14
C SER A 146 -10.93 35.48 10.40
N ILE A 147 -10.07 35.19 11.38
CA ILE A 147 -9.95 36.00 12.60
C ILE A 147 -9.46 37.42 12.27
N VAL A 148 -8.43 37.54 11.43
CA VAL A 148 -7.91 38.84 10.99
C VAL A 148 -8.99 39.65 10.27
N PHE A 149 -9.77 39.01 9.40
CA PHE A 149 -10.87 39.66 8.69
C PHE A 149 -11.95 40.17 9.65
N CYS A 150 -12.40 39.36 10.61
CA CYS A 150 -13.40 39.78 11.61
C CYS A 150 -12.89 40.93 12.50
N LEU A 151 -11.61 40.90 12.89
CA LEU A 151 -11.01 41.97 13.69
C LEU A 151 -10.90 43.28 12.89
N LEU A 152 -10.56 43.21 11.60
CA LEU A 152 -10.53 44.36 10.70
C LEU A 152 -11.93 44.96 10.54
N GLU A 153 -12.95 44.14 10.32
CA GLU A 153 -14.34 44.61 10.21
C GLU A 153 -14.81 45.30 11.50
N TYR A 154 -14.55 44.70 12.66
CA TYR A 154 -14.89 45.31 13.95
C TYR A 154 -14.18 46.66 14.15
N TRP A 155 -12.90 46.74 13.78
CA TRP A 155 -12.12 47.98 13.86
C TRP A 155 -12.68 49.07 12.92
N LEU A 156 -13.05 48.70 11.70
CA LEU A 156 -13.69 49.58 10.72
C LEU A 156 -15.05 50.14 11.20
N GLN A 157 -15.84 49.34 11.93
CA GLN A 157 -17.11 49.81 12.51
C GLN A 157 -16.93 50.73 13.72
N SER A 158 -15.75 50.71 14.36
CA SER A 158 -15.45 51.54 15.54
C SER A 158 -14.90 52.94 15.19
N LEU A 159 -14.62 53.20 13.90
CA LEU A 159 -14.16 54.49 13.36
C LEU A 159 -15.35 55.41 13.06
#